data_AF-A0A5E4JBS6-F1
#
_entry.id   AF-A0A5E4JBS6-F1
#
_cell.length_a   1.000
_cell.length_b   1.000
_cell.length_c   1.000
_cell.angle_alpha   90.00
_cell.angle_beta   90.00
_cell.angle_gamma   90.00
#
_symmetry.space_group_name_H-M   'P 1'
#
loop_
_entity.id
_entity.type
_entity.pdbx_description
1 polymer ?
#
loop_
_entity_poly.entity_id
_entity_poly.type
_entity_poly.pdbx_seq_one_letter_code
_entity_poly.pdbx_strand_id
1 'polypeptide(L)'
;MVASAGIGAVLGFSIEPLPLIVFAILVAIYDLLAVKWTGHMVEFAKHFMKQKTAFSVGFEGVRRKRVMERGKPVVREEPWMIELGSGDMAIASAITVVSYKLGGFLFPLAAMAGSAIGLYLVMERAAKERAVMPAMPMIVSFSLILVAAALVFASVLKF
;
A
#
# COMPACT_ATOMS: atom_id res chain seq x y z
N MET A 1 -8.36 11.34 -5.98
CA MET A 1 -8.62 9.92 -6.34
C MET A 1 -8.79 9.69 -7.84
N VAL A 2 -9.49 10.55 -8.60
CA VAL A 2 -9.57 10.39 -10.07
C VAL A 2 -8.19 10.48 -10.74
N ALA A 3 -7.33 11.41 -10.28
CA ALA A 3 -5.97 11.55 -10.80
C ALA A 3 -5.09 10.30 -10.59
N SER A 4 -5.17 9.65 -9.42
CA SER A 4 -4.41 8.43 -9.14
C SER A 4 -4.86 7.24 -9.98
N ALA A 5 -6.17 7.13 -10.24
CA ALA A 5 -6.70 6.12 -11.18
C ALA A 5 -6.24 6.38 -12.62
N GLY A 6 -6.20 7.64 -13.05
CA GLY A 6 -5.66 8.02 -14.36
C GLY A 6 -4.18 7.68 -14.52
N ILE A 7 -3.36 8.02 -13.51
CA ILE A 7 -1.93 7.68 -13.50
C ILE A 7 -1.73 6.15 -13.54
N GLY A 8 -2.48 5.41 -12.73
CA GLY A 8 -2.40 3.94 -12.72
C GLY A 8 -2.79 3.31 -14.05
N ALA A 9 -3.82 3.84 -14.72
CA ALA A 9 -4.22 3.40 -16.05
C ALA A 9 -3.13 3.64 -17.09
N VAL A 10 -2.53 4.84 -17.11
CA VAL A 10 -1.44 5.17 -18.03
C VAL A 10 -0.22 4.29 -17.78
N LEU A 11 0.19 4.10 -16.52
CA LEU A 11 1.33 3.27 -16.16
C LEU A 11 1.11 1.79 -16.51
N GLY A 12 -0.05 1.24 -16.17
CA GLY A 12 -0.38 -0.16 -16.46
C GLY A 12 -0.52 -0.45 -17.96
N PHE A 13 -0.98 0.53 -18.74
CA PHE A 13 -1.04 0.39 -20.20
C PHE A 13 0.33 0.60 -20.86
N SER A 14 1.17 1.50 -20.36
CA SER A 14 2.46 1.85 -20.98
C SER A 14 3.56 0.84 -20.69
N ILE A 15 3.55 0.21 -19.51
CA ILE A 15 4.62 -0.68 -19.05
C ILE A 15 4.23 -2.14 -19.30
N GLU A 16 5.19 -2.98 -19.68
CA GLU A 16 4.96 -4.43 -19.80
C GLU A 16 4.74 -5.09 -18.42
N PRO A 17 4.06 -6.25 -18.35
CA PRO A 17 3.78 -6.93 -17.08
C PRO A 17 5.04 -7.18 -16.24
N LEU A 18 6.12 -7.66 -16.87
CA LEU A 18 7.35 -8.01 -16.17
C LEU A 18 8.02 -6.77 -15.51
N PRO A 19 8.34 -5.68 -16.23
CA PRO A 19 8.94 -4.49 -15.61
C PRO A 19 8.04 -3.83 -14.57
N LEU A 20 6.70 -3.84 -14.75
CA LEU A 20 5.81 -3.25 -13.75
C LEU A 20 5.77 -4.04 -12.45
N ILE A 21 5.77 -5.38 -12.53
CA ILE A 21 5.82 -6.25 -11.35
C ILE A 21 7.14 -6.05 -10.60
N VAL A 22 8.27 -6.01 -11.32
CA VAL A 22 9.58 -5.74 -10.71
C VAL A 22 9.59 -4.37 -10.03
N PHE A 23 9.08 -3.34 -10.69
CA PHE A 23 8.95 -2.00 -10.11
C PHE A 23 8.09 -2.02 -8.84
N ALA A 24 6.91 -2.66 -8.87
CA ALA A 24 6.03 -2.74 -7.71
C ALA A 24 6.70 -3.48 -6.52
N ILE A 25 7.46 -4.54 -6.78
CA ILE A 25 8.22 -5.27 -5.75
C ILE A 25 9.33 -4.39 -5.17
N LEU A 26 10.09 -3.68 -6.00
CA LEU A 26 11.14 -2.78 -5.53
C LEU A 26 10.57 -1.68 -4.62
N VAL A 27 9.45 -1.08 -5.02
CA VAL A 27 8.79 -0.04 -4.25
C VAL A 27 8.19 -0.61 -2.95
N ALA A 28 7.63 -1.81 -2.96
CA ALA A 28 7.19 -2.51 -1.75
C ALA A 28 8.36 -2.80 -0.77
N ILE A 29 9.51 -3.25 -1.28
CA ILE A 29 10.70 -3.47 -0.45
C ILE A 29 11.21 -2.13 0.11
N TYR A 30 11.24 -1.08 -0.70
CA TYR A 30 11.59 0.26 -0.25
C TYR A 30 10.69 0.73 0.89
N ASP A 31 9.37 0.51 0.80
CA ASP A 31 8.41 0.88 1.85
C ASP A 31 8.65 0.11 3.17
N LEU A 32 8.97 -1.19 3.10
CA LEU A 32 9.37 -1.97 4.29
C LEU A 32 10.65 -1.44 4.94
N LEU A 33 11.67 -1.12 4.13
CA LEU A 33 12.94 -0.60 4.61
C LEU A 33 12.77 0.80 5.21
N ALA A 34 12.01 1.66 4.56
CA ALA A 34 11.73 3.01 5.03
C ALA A 34 11.06 2.98 6.41
N VAL A 35 10.04 2.13 6.61
CA VAL A 35 9.35 2.02 7.90
C VAL A 35 10.24 1.41 8.98
N LYS A 36 10.98 0.34 8.68
CA LYS A 36 11.77 -0.36 9.71
C LYS A 36 13.04 0.37 10.13
N TRP A 37 13.71 1.04 9.19
CA TRP A 37 15.06 1.56 9.43
C TRP A 37 15.12 3.04 9.73
N THR A 38 14.26 3.84 9.10
CA THR A 38 14.46 5.30 9.14
C THR A 38 13.50 6.01 10.06
N GLY A 39 12.31 5.46 10.33
CA GLY A 39 11.23 6.24 10.93
C GLY A 39 10.91 7.52 10.13
N HIS A 40 11.46 7.67 8.92
CA HIS A 40 11.40 8.91 8.15
C HIS A 40 9.97 9.21 7.75
N MET A 41 9.16 8.17 7.53
CA MET A 41 7.71 8.32 7.30
C MET A 41 6.99 9.02 8.48
N VAL A 42 7.45 8.85 9.73
CA VAL A 42 6.91 9.55 10.91
C VAL A 42 7.34 11.02 10.94
N GLU A 43 8.56 11.31 10.46
CA GLU A 43 9.10 12.67 10.37
C GLU A 43 8.50 13.45 9.19
N PHE A 44 8.27 12.76 8.06
CA PHE A 44 7.54 13.23 6.88
C PHE A 44 6.08 13.51 7.24
N ALA A 45 5.40 12.60 7.94
CA ALA A 45 4.04 12.82 8.44
C ALA A 45 3.96 14.04 9.38
N LYS A 46 4.92 14.24 10.29
CA LYS A 46 4.98 15.44 11.15
C LYS A 46 5.15 16.74 10.36
N HIS A 47 5.85 16.72 9.21
CA HIS A 47 6.02 17.89 8.36
C HIS A 47 4.79 18.14 7.47
N PHE A 48 4.17 17.08 6.95
CA PHE A 48 2.94 17.16 6.15
C PHE A 48 1.71 17.50 6.99
N MET A 49 1.66 17.17 8.28
CA MET A 49 0.61 17.60 9.20
C MET A 49 0.44 19.13 9.31
N LYS A 50 1.48 19.92 8.99
CA LYS A 50 1.37 21.40 8.95
C LYS A 50 0.71 21.90 7.67
N GLN A 51 0.64 21.09 6.63
CA GLN A 51 0.06 21.43 5.35
C GLN A 51 -0.98 20.37 5.01
N LYS A 52 -2.26 20.60 5.34
CA LYS A 52 -3.39 19.77 4.92
C LYS A 52 -3.43 19.68 3.38
N THR A 53 -2.63 18.80 2.80
CA THR A 53 -2.53 18.64 1.35
C THR A 53 -3.57 17.63 0.90
N ALA A 54 -4.26 17.94 -0.19
CA ALA A 54 -5.34 17.14 -0.77
C ALA A 54 -4.88 15.79 -1.37
N PHE A 55 -3.65 15.35 -1.07
CA PHE A 55 -2.97 14.22 -1.69
C PHE A 55 -3.01 12.93 -0.85
N SER A 56 -3.47 13.00 0.40
CA SER A 56 -3.53 11.87 1.33
C SER A 56 -4.92 11.78 1.97
N VAL A 57 -5.43 10.56 2.12
CA VAL A 57 -6.64 10.30 2.91
C VAL A 57 -6.16 9.72 4.22
N GLY A 58 -6.40 10.42 5.33
CA GLY A 58 -6.00 9.89 6.61
C GLY A 58 -6.88 10.23 7.79
N PHE A 59 -6.87 9.30 8.76
CA PHE A 59 -7.48 9.45 10.06
C PHE A 59 -6.39 9.81 11.07
N GLU A 60 -6.51 10.98 11.68
CA GLU A 60 -5.60 11.47 12.71
C GLU A 60 -6.10 11.06 14.11
N GLY A 61 -5.19 10.58 14.96
CA GLY A 61 -5.45 10.33 16.37
C GLY A 61 -4.20 10.50 17.24
N VAL A 62 -4.40 10.62 18.55
CA VAL A 62 -3.29 10.76 19.52
C VAL A 62 -3.15 9.46 20.32
N ARG A 63 -1.96 8.87 20.34
CA ARG A 63 -1.65 7.68 21.14
C ARG A 63 -0.82 8.13 22.34
N ARG A 64 -1.38 7.95 23.54
CA ARG A 64 -0.65 8.16 24.79
C ARG A 64 0.17 6.92 25.12
N LYS A 65 1.49 7.00 24.94
CA LYS A 65 2.43 5.96 25.35
C LYS A 65 3.08 6.40 26.67
N ARG A 66 2.95 5.59 27.72
CA ARG A 66 3.72 5.81 28.96
C ARG A 66 5.15 5.35 28.73
N VAL A 67 6.08 6.29 28.64
CA VAL A 67 7.50 6.02 28.53
C VAL A 67 8.15 6.40 29.86
N MET A 68 8.98 5.51 30.42
CA MET A 68 9.78 5.86 31.58
C MET A 68 11.01 6.64 31.11
N GLU A 69 11.03 7.94 31.38
CA GLU A 69 12.22 8.79 31.22
C GLU A 69 12.77 9.14 32.60
N ARG A 70 14.05 8.83 32.85
CA ARG A 70 14.73 9.11 34.14
C ARG A 70 13.94 8.65 35.38
N GLY A 71 13.34 7.46 35.33
CA GLY A 71 12.59 6.89 36.45
C GLY A 71 11.24 7.56 36.76
N LYS A 72 10.77 8.50 35.93
CA LYS A 72 9.42 9.08 36.03
C LYS A 72 8.56 8.61 34.85
N PRO A 73 7.30 8.21 35.09
CA PRO A 73 6.38 7.88 34.00
C PRO A 73 5.95 9.16 33.29
N VAL A 74 6.49 9.41 32.10
CA VAL A 74 6.08 10.53 31.24
C VAL A 74 5.10 9.97 30.19
N VAL A 75 3.94 10.61 30.06
CA VAL A 75 2.99 10.28 29.01
C VAL A 75 3.43 11.01 27.75
N ARG A 76 4.08 10.31 26.83
CA ARG A 76 4.38 10.84 25.50
C ARG A 76 3.15 10.64 24.61
N GLU A 77 2.65 11.75 24.07
CA GLU A 77 1.62 11.75 23.03
C GLU A 77 2.31 11.57 21.68
N GLU A 78 2.23 10.36 21.13
CA GLU A 78 2.69 10.08 19.76
C GLU A 78 1.47 10.23 18.84
N PRO A 79 1.48 11.18 17.88
CA PRO A 79 0.44 11.24 16.85
C PRO A 79 0.51 9.96 16.03
N TRP A 80 -0.62 9.29 15.85
CA TRP A 80 -0.77 8.19 14.90
C TRP A 80 -1.71 8.65 13.81
N MET A 81 -1.29 8.45 12.57
CA MET A 81 -2.05 8.81 11.40
C MET A 81 -2.02 7.63 10.45
N ILE A 82 -3.20 7.20 10.02
CA ILE A 82 -3.31 6.25 8.91
C ILE A 82 -3.38 7.13 7.68
N GLU A 83 -2.26 7.42 7.02
CA GLU A 83 -2.27 8.08 5.71
C GLU A 83 -2.21 7.02 4.62
N LEU A 84 -3.21 7.04 3.73
CA LEU A 84 -3.15 6.30 2.49
C LEU A 84 -2.67 7.23 1.38
N GLY A 85 -1.52 6.92 0.79
CA GLY A 85 -0.98 7.69 -0.31
C GLY A 85 -1.82 7.51 -1.57
N SER A 86 -2.07 8.60 -2.29
CA SER A 86 -2.61 8.52 -3.65
C SER A 86 -1.71 7.71 -4.60
N GLY A 87 -0.41 7.62 -4.30
CA GLY A 87 0.54 6.73 -4.98
C GLY A 87 0.28 5.24 -4.77
N ASP A 88 -0.11 4.82 -3.57
CA ASP A 88 -0.43 3.41 -3.28
C ASP A 88 -1.63 2.94 -4.12
N MET A 89 -2.61 3.83 -4.29
CA MET A 89 -3.77 3.60 -5.15
C MET A 89 -3.41 3.60 -6.64
N ALA A 90 -2.45 4.43 -7.07
CA ALA A 90 -1.97 4.44 -8.44
C ALA A 90 -1.24 3.13 -8.79
N ILE A 91 -0.44 2.58 -7.86
CA ILE A 91 0.25 1.30 -8.05
C ILE A 91 -0.75 0.14 -8.07
N ALA A 92 -1.73 0.11 -7.17
CA ALA A 92 -2.78 -0.91 -7.16
C ALA A 92 -3.58 -0.94 -8.48
N SER A 93 -3.93 0.23 -8.99
CA SER A 93 -4.62 0.34 -10.29
C SER A 93 -3.71 -0.01 -11.47
N ALA A 94 -2.42 0.34 -11.44
CA ALA A 94 -1.47 -0.06 -12.47
C ALA A 94 -1.30 -1.58 -12.55
N ILE A 95 -1.21 -2.29 -11.42
CA ILE A 95 -1.13 -3.77 -11.37
C ILE A 95 -2.42 -4.39 -11.95
N THR A 96 -3.57 -3.81 -11.62
CA THR A 96 -4.86 -4.28 -12.16
C THR A 96 -4.90 -4.14 -13.68
N VAL A 97 -4.48 -2.99 -14.22
CA VAL A 97 -4.50 -2.72 -15.66
C VAL A 97 -3.46 -3.57 -16.41
N VAL A 98 -2.26 -3.75 -15.87
CA VAL A 98 -1.24 -4.57 -16.52
C VAL A 98 -1.64 -6.05 -16.56
N SER A 99 -2.39 -6.51 -15.56
CA SER A 99 -2.89 -7.89 -15.50
C SER A 99 -3.84 -8.22 -16.65
N TYR A 100 -4.48 -7.22 -17.26
CA TYR A 100 -5.28 -7.41 -18.47
C TYR A 100 -4.45 -7.91 -19.66
N LYS A 101 -3.16 -7.52 -19.75
CA LYS A 101 -2.24 -7.96 -20.81
C LYS A 101 -1.88 -9.45 -20.71
N LEU A 102 -2.22 -10.13 -19.60
CA LEU A 102 -2.01 -11.58 -19.42
C LEU A 102 -3.07 -12.44 -20.13
N GLY A 103 -4.02 -11.82 -20.84
CA GLY A 103 -4.85 -12.51 -21.83
C GLY A 103 -6.23 -12.96 -21.35
N GLY A 104 -6.73 -12.45 -20.21
CA GLY A 104 -8.06 -12.80 -19.70
C GLY A 104 -8.63 -11.84 -18.67
N PHE A 105 -9.95 -11.71 -18.63
CA PHE A 105 -10.67 -10.85 -17.67
C PHE A 105 -10.55 -11.32 -16.21
N LEU A 106 -10.22 -12.60 -15.99
CA LEU A 106 -10.02 -13.16 -14.65
C LEU A 106 -8.79 -12.57 -13.94
N PHE A 107 -7.73 -12.21 -14.67
CA PHE A 107 -6.50 -11.66 -14.10
C PHE A 107 -6.66 -10.27 -13.46
N PRO A 108 -7.24 -9.24 -14.14
CA PRO A 108 -7.48 -7.96 -13.49
C PRO A 108 -8.49 -8.07 -12.34
N LEU A 109 -9.48 -8.97 -12.43
CA LEU A 109 -10.42 -9.19 -11.34
C LEU A 109 -9.72 -9.76 -10.09
N ALA A 110 -8.82 -10.73 -10.30
CA ALA A 110 -8.00 -11.31 -9.23
C ALA A 110 -7.03 -10.27 -8.65
N ALA A 111 -6.39 -9.45 -9.49
CA ALA A 111 -5.50 -8.36 -9.06
C ALA A 111 -6.24 -7.32 -8.23
N MET A 112 -7.45 -6.93 -8.66
CA MET A 112 -8.32 -5.98 -7.97
C MET A 112 -8.76 -6.54 -6.61
N ALA A 113 -9.25 -7.79 -6.58
CA ALA A 113 -9.64 -8.46 -5.34
C ALA A 113 -8.45 -8.57 -4.37
N GLY A 114 -7.27 -8.95 -4.85
CA GLY A 114 -6.07 -9.03 -4.03
C GLY A 114 -5.60 -7.68 -3.50
N SER A 115 -5.67 -6.63 -4.30
CA SER A 115 -5.33 -5.28 -3.83
C SER A 115 -6.32 -4.77 -2.78
N ALA A 116 -7.61 -5.09 -2.92
CA ALA A 116 -8.66 -4.75 -1.95
C ALA A 116 -8.47 -5.51 -0.62
N ILE A 117 -8.19 -6.82 -0.68
CA ILE A 117 -7.90 -7.65 0.50
C ILE A 117 -6.64 -7.15 1.20
N GLY A 118 -5.57 -6.88 0.44
CA GLY A 118 -4.31 -6.35 0.97
C GLY A 118 -4.53 -5.01 1.68
N LEU A 119 -5.28 -4.09 1.06
CA LEU A 119 -5.62 -2.82 1.67
C LEU A 119 -6.46 -2.98 2.94
N TYR A 120 -7.47 -3.85 2.92
CA TYR A 120 -8.31 -4.13 4.08
C TYR A 120 -7.47 -4.62 5.28
N LEU A 121 -6.56 -5.56 5.05
CA LEU A 121 -5.67 -6.09 6.09
C LEU A 121 -4.70 -5.02 6.62
N VAL A 122 -4.18 -4.14 5.76
CA VAL A 122 -3.37 -2.98 6.20
C VAL A 122 -4.19 -2.09 7.11
N MET A 123 -5.42 -1.75 6.73
CA MET A 123 -6.29 -0.88 7.52
C MET A 123 -6.66 -1.50 8.87
N GLU A 124 -7.01 -2.78 8.89
CA GLU A 124 -7.33 -3.48 10.13
C GLU A 124 -6.11 -3.53 11.07
N ARG A 125 -4.92 -3.83 10.52
CA ARG A 125 -3.69 -3.92 11.31
C ARG A 125 -3.23 -2.54 11.80
N ALA A 126 -3.33 -1.53 10.95
CA ALA A 126 -3.03 -0.13 11.30
C ALA A 126 -3.97 0.39 12.40
N ALA A 127 -5.26 0.03 12.33
CA ALA A 127 -6.24 0.37 13.36
C ALA A 127 -5.95 -0.33 14.70
N LYS A 128 -5.55 -1.61 14.68
CA LYS A 128 -5.20 -2.39 15.89
C LYS A 128 -3.91 -1.91 16.54
N GLU A 129 -2.85 -1.70 15.77
CA GLU A 129 -1.54 -1.37 16.30
C GLU A 129 -1.35 0.14 16.55
N ARG A 130 -2.26 1.00 16.06
CA ARG A 130 -2.19 2.48 16.13
C ARG A 130 -0.79 2.98 15.80
N ALA A 131 -0.26 2.50 14.69
CA ALA A 131 1.09 2.74 14.23
C ALA A 131 1.07 2.99 12.72
N VAL A 132 2.03 3.79 12.24
CA VAL A 132 2.25 4.01 10.81
C VAL A 132 2.73 2.69 10.21
N MET A 133 2.00 2.18 9.22
CA MET A 133 2.32 0.92 8.55
C MET A 133 2.53 1.14 7.07
N PRO A 134 3.50 0.43 6.46
CA PRO A 134 3.71 0.45 5.03
C PRO A 134 2.54 -0.28 4.36
N ALA A 135 1.81 0.41 3.49
CA ALA A 135 0.62 -0.14 2.83
C ALA A 135 0.99 -1.01 1.62
N MET A 136 2.03 -0.61 0.88
CA MET A 136 2.40 -1.25 -0.38
C MET A 136 2.84 -2.71 -0.28
N PRO A 137 3.58 -3.15 0.76
CA PRO A 137 4.03 -4.54 0.85
C PRO A 137 2.85 -5.51 0.87
N MET A 138 1.79 -5.20 1.61
CA MET A 138 0.61 -6.05 1.67
C MET A 138 -0.21 -5.97 0.38
N ILE A 139 -0.44 -4.76 -0.15
CA ILE A 139 -1.21 -4.57 -1.39
C ILE A 139 -0.56 -5.32 -2.57
N VAL A 140 0.74 -5.14 -2.77
CA VAL A 140 1.50 -5.78 -3.86
C VAL A 140 1.55 -7.28 -3.67
N SER A 141 1.83 -7.78 -2.45
CA SER A 141 1.91 -9.22 -2.19
C SER A 141 0.59 -9.93 -2.47
N PHE A 142 -0.53 -9.44 -1.92
CA PHE A 142 -1.84 -10.08 -2.14
C PHE A 142 -2.30 -9.97 -3.59
N SER A 143 -2.06 -8.85 -4.26
CA SER A 143 -2.40 -8.70 -5.68
C SER A 143 -1.62 -9.69 -6.56
N LEU A 144 -0.31 -9.84 -6.35
CA LEU A 144 0.51 -10.79 -7.11
C LEU A 144 0.16 -12.25 -6.81
N ILE A 145 -0.11 -12.60 -5.54
CA ILE A 145 -0.51 -13.96 -5.16
C ILE A 145 -1.81 -14.36 -5.86
N LEU A 146 -2.82 -13.48 -5.88
CA LEU A 146 -4.08 -13.78 -6.55
C LEU A 146 -3.95 -13.84 -8.07
N VAL A 147 -3.13 -12.98 -8.69
CA VAL A 147 -2.82 -13.08 -10.13
C VAL A 147 -2.10 -14.39 -10.45
N ALA A 148 -1.13 -14.80 -9.62
CA ALA A 148 -0.43 -16.07 -9.78
C ALA A 148 -1.38 -17.28 -9.61
N ALA A 149 -2.29 -17.24 -8.63
CA ALA A 149 -3.32 -18.26 -8.46
C ALA A 149 -4.27 -18.33 -9.68
N ALA A 150 -4.65 -17.18 -10.23
CA ALA A 150 -5.44 -17.12 -11.46
C ALA A 150 -4.68 -17.68 -12.67
N LEU A 151 -3.35 -17.48 -12.76
CA LEU A 151 -2.52 -18.08 -13.81
C LEU A 151 -2.44 -19.59 -13.70
N VAL A 152 -2.27 -20.13 -12.48
CA VAL A 152 -2.30 -21.57 -12.24
C VAL A 152 -3.68 -22.13 -12.58
N PHE A 153 -4.77 -21.49 -12.14
CA PHE A 153 -6.12 -21.92 -12.45
C PHE A 153 -6.41 -21.91 -13.96
N ALA A 154 -6.02 -20.85 -14.67
CA ALA A 154 -6.14 -20.77 -16.12
C ALA A 154 -5.27 -21.81 -16.86
N SER A 155 -4.13 -22.20 -16.28
CA SER A 155 -3.26 -23.25 -16.82
C SER A 155 -3.85 -24.65 -16.59
N VAL A 156 -4.52 -24.86 -15.46
CA VAL A 156 -5.24 -26.10 -15.10
C VAL A 156 -6.52 -26.25 -15.91
N LEU A 157 -7.17 -25.14 -16.28
CA LEU A 157 -8.39 -25.13 -17.08
C LEU A 157 -8.18 -25.24 -18.60
N LYS A 158 -6.93 -25.38 -19.08
CA LYS A 158 -6.64 -25.69 -20.48
C LYS A 158 -7.12 -27.12 -20.83
N PHE A 159 -8.41 -27.22 -21.14
CA PHE A 159 -8.91 -28.00 -22.26
C PHE A 159 -8.90 -27.12 -23.51
#